data_AF-A0A133U3J6-F1
#
_entry.id   AF-A0A133U3J6-F1
#
_cell.length_a   1.000
_cell.length_b   1.000
_cell.length_c   1.000
_cell.angle_alpha   90.00
_cell.angle_beta   90.00
_cell.angle_gamma   90.00
#
_symmetry.space_group_name_H-M   'P 1'
#
loop_
_entity.id
_entity.type
_entity.pdbx_description
1 polymer ?
#
loop_
_entity_poly.entity_id
_entity_poly.type
_entity_poly.pdbx_seq_one_letter_code
_entity_poly.pdbx_strand_id
1 'polypeptide(L)'
;MKIVVLGAGGNTSPGANRYLAENDDVNEVVLADIDTEEVERRARKLGDKAVSKYADVDDHEMLVDLFDDADAVVNATVFYFNLQVMKADIFGYRVIGNTLI
;
A
#
# COMPACT_ATOMS: atom_id res chain seq x y z
N MET A 1 1.02 13.47 4.14
CA MET A 1 0.18 12.33 3.70
C MET A 1 0.81 11.00 4.06
N LYS A 2 0.01 9.96 4.30
CA LYS A 2 0.41 8.55 4.41
C LYS A 2 -0.01 7.82 3.14
N ILE A 3 0.97 7.28 2.40
CA ILE A 3 0.72 6.60 1.12
C ILE A 3 1.15 5.15 1.20
N VAL A 4 0.29 4.23 0.79
CA VAL A 4 0.64 2.81 0.65
C VAL A 4 1.03 2.53 -0.79
N VAL A 5 2.16 1.88 -1.02
CA VAL A 5 2.51 1.29 -2.32
C VAL A 5 2.43 -0.22 -2.18
N LEU A 6 1.42 -0.84 -2.81
CA LEU A 6 1.23 -2.28 -2.81
C LEU A 6 1.89 -2.90 -4.04
N GLY A 7 2.72 -3.95 -3.86
CA GLY A 7 3.63 -4.43 -4.91
C GLY A 7 4.96 -3.65 -4.92
N ALA A 8 5.35 -3.09 -3.78
CA ALA A 8 6.50 -2.21 -3.66
C ALA A 8 7.86 -2.92 -3.84
N GLY A 9 7.91 -4.26 -3.85
CA GLY A 9 9.07 -5.08 -4.16
C GLY A 9 9.23 -5.39 -5.65
N GLY A 10 8.18 -5.17 -6.45
CA GLY A 10 8.19 -5.41 -7.90
C GLY A 10 9.10 -4.47 -8.72
N ASN A 11 9.26 -4.75 -10.01
CA ASN A 11 10.11 -3.95 -10.91
C ASN A 11 9.47 -2.63 -11.37
N THR A 12 8.15 -2.49 -11.23
CA THR A 12 7.38 -1.33 -11.68
C THR A 12 7.31 -0.21 -10.63
N SER A 13 7.48 -0.54 -9.36
CA SER A 13 7.36 0.37 -8.22
C SER A 13 8.55 1.28 -7.88
N PRO A 14 9.82 1.06 -8.29
CA PRO A 14 10.95 1.88 -7.83
C PRO A 14 10.80 3.39 -8.07
N GLY A 15 10.22 3.79 -9.22
CA GLY A 15 9.98 5.20 -9.54
C GLY A 15 8.97 5.85 -8.58
N ALA A 16 7.84 5.18 -8.33
CA ALA A 16 6.82 5.65 -7.40
C ALA A 16 7.34 5.67 -5.96
N ASN A 17 8.02 4.59 -5.51
CA ASN A 17 8.59 4.49 -4.18
C ASN A 17 9.53 5.67 -3.89
N ARG A 18 10.44 5.96 -4.83
CA ARG A 18 11.41 7.05 -4.68
C ARG A 18 10.73 8.41 -4.73
N TYR A 19 9.85 8.64 -5.71
CA TYR A 19 9.14 9.91 -5.85
C TYR A 19 8.35 10.26 -4.59
N LEU A 20 7.63 9.30 -4.01
CA LEU A 20 6.85 9.50 -2.80
C LEU A 20 7.75 9.71 -1.57
N ALA A 21 8.85 8.95 -1.45
CA ALA A 21 9.77 9.09 -0.32
C ALA A 21 10.52 10.43 -0.31
N GLU A 22 10.81 11.00 -1.49
CA GLU A 22 11.47 12.30 -1.65
C GLU A 22 10.48 13.49 -1.59
N ASN A 23 9.17 13.24 -1.56
CA ASN A 23 8.16 14.30 -1.55
C ASN A 23 7.92 14.83 -0.12
N ASP A 24 7.99 16.14 0.07
CA ASP A 24 7.80 16.80 1.36
C ASP A 24 6.34 16.84 1.83
N ASP A 25 5.36 16.73 0.92
CA ASP A 25 3.94 16.62 1.26
C ASP A 25 3.59 15.19 1.75
N VAL A 26 4.50 14.23 1.57
CA VAL A 26 4.37 12.85 2.05
C VAL A 26 5.19 12.69 3.33
N ASN A 27 4.50 12.28 4.40
CA ASN A 27 5.08 12.09 5.74
C ASN A 27 5.55 10.65 5.93
N GLU A 28 4.84 9.69 5.32
CA GLU A 28 5.12 8.27 5.43
C GLU A 28 4.74 7.57 4.12
N VAL A 29 5.62 6.68 3.66
CA VAL A 29 5.39 5.77 2.54
C VAL A 29 5.50 4.34 3.05
N VAL A 30 4.37 3.64 3.03
CA VAL A 30 4.33 2.22 3.37
C VAL A 30 4.62 1.40 2.12
N LEU A 31 5.75 0.70 2.10
CA LEU A 31 6.12 -0.22 1.04
C LEU A 31 5.63 -1.62 1.41
N ALA A 32 4.57 -2.07 0.74
CA ALA A 32 3.91 -3.34 1.01
C ALA A 32 4.12 -4.34 -0.13
N ASP A 33 4.53 -5.56 0.18
CA ASP A 33 4.70 -6.65 -0.79
C ASP A 33 4.68 -8.01 -0.06
N ILE A 34 4.52 -9.09 -0.83
CA ILE A 34 4.64 -10.46 -0.32
C ILE A 34 6.12 -10.81 -0.05
N ASP A 35 7.05 -10.22 -0.80
CA ASP A 35 8.49 -10.35 -0.59
C ASP A 35 8.98 -9.32 0.44
N THR A 36 8.99 -9.75 1.71
CA THR A 36 9.40 -8.91 2.85
C THR A 36 10.86 -8.48 2.78
N GLU A 37 11.75 -9.33 2.28
CA GLU A 37 13.18 -9.02 2.20
C GLU A 37 13.42 -7.86 1.23
N GLU A 38 12.74 -7.88 0.08
CA GLU A 38 12.90 -6.85 -0.93
C GLU A 38 12.30 -5.50 -0.48
N VAL A 39 11.12 -5.48 0.17
CA VAL A 39 10.56 -4.21 0.68
C VAL A 39 11.36 -3.64 1.84
N GLU A 40 11.88 -4.47 2.75
CA GLU A 40 12.79 -4.00 3.82
C GLU A 40 14.09 -3.41 3.24
N ARG A 41 14.65 -4.07 2.22
CA ARG A 41 15.84 -3.58 1.52
C ARG A 41 15.58 -2.25 0.81
N ARG A 42 14.37 -2.04 0.27
CA ARG A 42 13.98 -0.78 -0.39
C ARG A 42 13.71 0.33 0.62
N ALA A 43 12.94 0.05 1.67
CA ALA A 43 12.65 1.01 2.74
C ALA A 43 13.94 1.59 3.34
N ARG A 44 14.89 0.72 3.71
CA ARG A 44 16.21 1.13 4.22
C ARG A 44 16.99 2.05 3.28
N LYS A 45 16.83 1.91 1.95
CA LYS A 45 17.51 2.77 0.96
C LYS A 45 16.83 4.12 0.78
N LEU A 46 15.53 4.20 1.04
CA LEU A 46 14.73 5.40 0.83
C LEU A 46 14.66 6.30 2.07
N GLY A 47 15.09 5.79 3.23
CA GLY A 47 15.24 6.56 4.47
C GLY A 47 14.02 6.50 5.37
N ASP A 48 13.99 7.38 6.38
CA ASP A 48 13.11 7.27 7.55
C ASP A 48 11.61 7.39 7.23
N LYS A 49 11.24 8.01 6.11
CA LYS A 49 9.85 8.10 5.65
C LYS A 49 9.33 6.77 5.09
N ALA A 50 10.20 5.86 4.69
CA ALA A 50 9.80 4.61 4.05
C ALA A 50 9.73 3.46 5.07
N VAL A 51 8.53 2.92 5.26
CA VAL A 51 8.25 1.81 6.19
C VAL A 51 7.89 0.56 5.40
N SER A 52 8.58 -0.56 5.63
CA SER A 52 8.25 -1.84 5.00
C SER A 52 7.13 -2.57 5.75
N LYS A 53 6.20 -3.17 5.01
CA LYS A 53 5.15 -4.05 5.52
C LYS A 53 5.01 -5.30 4.65
N TYR A 54 4.69 -6.42 5.28
CA TYR A 54 4.17 -7.58 4.56
C TYR A 54 2.75 -7.30 4.08
N ALA A 55 2.41 -7.73 2.88
CA ALA A 55 1.03 -7.78 2.40
C ALA A 55 0.84 -8.94 1.42
N ASP A 56 -0.19 -9.74 1.63
CA ASP A 56 -0.70 -10.69 0.66
C ASP A 56 -1.96 -10.12 0.00
N VAL A 57 -2.00 -10.10 -1.33
CA VAL A 57 -3.12 -9.54 -2.08
C VAL A 57 -4.35 -10.45 -2.04
N ASP A 58 -4.15 -11.74 -1.77
CA ASP A 58 -5.24 -12.69 -1.60
C ASP A 58 -5.87 -12.63 -0.19
N ASP A 59 -5.26 -11.92 0.77
CA ASP A 59 -5.81 -11.67 2.10
C ASP A 59 -6.56 -10.33 2.14
N HIS A 60 -7.88 -10.40 1.92
CA HIS A 60 -8.72 -9.21 1.85
C HIS A 60 -8.74 -8.38 3.13
N GLU A 61 -8.87 -9.03 4.30
CA GLU A 61 -8.97 -8.33 5.59
C GLU A 61 -7.64 -7.64 5.92
N MET A 62 -6.51 -8.30 5.62
CA MET A 62 -5.19 -7.68 5.74
C MET A 62 -5.06 -6.43 4.87
N LEU A 63 -5.55 -6.46 3.62
CA LEU A 63 -5.51 -5.29 2.75
C LEU A 63 -6.40 -4.16 3.29
N VAL A 64 -7.59 -4.49 3.80
CA VAL A 64 -8.49 -3.52 4.43
C VAL A 64 -7.79 -2.83 5.61
N ASP A 65 -7.19 -3.61 6.51
CA ASP A 65 -6.45 -3.08 7.66
C ASP A 65 -5.23 -2.25 7.25
N LEU A 66 -4.53 -2.66 6.18
CA LEU A 66 -3.38 -1.92 5.63
C LEU A 66 -3.79 -0.56 5.04
N PHE A 67 -5.02 -0.43 4.54
CA PHE A 67 -5.50 0.77 3.86
C PHE A 67 -6.26 1.74 4.77
N ASP A 68 -6.73 1.30 5.95
CA ASP A 68 -7.64 2.04 6.84
C ASP A 68 -7.18 3.48 7.17
N ASP A 69 -5.88 3.70 7.36
CA ASP A 69 -5.31 5.01 7.70
C ASP A 69 -4.47 5.64 6.57
N ALA A 70 -4.55 5.09 5.36
CA ALA A 70 -3.85 5.62 4.19
C ALA A 70 -4.67 6.73 3.51
N ASP A 71 -4.00 7.82 3.12
CA ASP A 71 -4.62 8.88 2.31
C ASP A 71 -4.82 8.43 0.86
N ALA A 72 -3.97 7.52 0.37
CA ALA A 72 -4.09 6.90 -0.95
C ALA A 72 -3.30 5.58 -1.04
N VAL A 73 -3.76 4.71 -1.95
CA VAL A 73 -3.09 3.45 -2.31
C VAL A 73 -2.60 3.50 -3.75
N VAL A 74 -1.29 3.30 -3.93
CA VAL A 74 -0.67 3.06 -5.24
C VAL A 74 -0.60 1.56 -5.47
N ASN A 75 -1.45 1.06 -6.35
CA ASN A 75 -1.37 -0.33 -6.79
C ASN A 75 -0.27 -0.50 -7.85
N ALA A 76 0.85 -1.09 -7.44
CA ALA A 76 1.97 -1.48 -8.31
C ALA A 76 2.08 -3.00 -8.52
N THR A 77 1.04 -3.76 -8.15
CA THR A 77 0.96 -5.21 -8.37
C THR A 77 0.68 -5.54 -9.84
N VAL A 78 0.61 -6.84 -10.18
CA VAL A 78 0.16 -7.27 -11.52
C VAL A 78 -1.34 -6.99 -11.72
N PHE A 79 -1.72 -6.61 -12.93
CA PHE A 79 -3.07 -6.11 -13.25
C PHE A 79 -4.23 -7.05 -12.89
N TYR A 80 -3.97 -8.36 -12.75
CA TYR A 80 -4.96 -9.35 -12.32
C TYR A 80 -5.56 -8.99 -10.95
N PHE A 81 -4.78 -8.36 -10.08
CA PHE A 81 -5.17 -8.01 -8.73
C PHE A 81 -5.94 -6.69 -8.61
N ASN A 82 -6.07 -5.92 -9.69
CA ASN A 82 -6.67 -4.57 -9.63
C ASN A 82 -8.04 -4.55 -8.94
N LEU A 83 -8.91 -5.51 -9.25
CA LEU A 83 -10.25 -5.55 -8.65
C LEU A 83 -10.22 -5.98 -7.19
N GLN A 84 -9.30 -6.84 -6.77
CA GLN A 84 -9.15 -7.23 -5.37
C GLN A 84 -8.66 -6.03 -4.53
N VAL A 85 -7.66 -5.31 -5.05
CA VAL A 85 -7.11 -4.11 -4.40
C VAL A 85 -8.16 -3.01 -4.30
N MET A 86 -8.87 -2.70 -5.40
CA MET A 86 -9.93 -1.69 -5.40
C MET A 86 -11.09 -2.06 -4.45
N LYS A 87 -11.43 -3.35 -4.36
CA LYS A 87 -12.45 -3.80 -3.39
C LYS A 87 -11.98 -3.56 -1.96
N ALA A 88 -10.76 -3.95 -1.60
CA ALA A 88 -10.23 -3.73 -0.25
C ALA A 88 -10.21 -2.23 0.11
N ASP A 89 -9.80 -1.37 -0.82
CA ASP A 89 -9.80 0.08 -0.63
C ASP A 89 -11.22 0.63 -0.40
N ILE A 90 -12.17 0.28 -1.27
CA ILE A 90 -13.57 0.73 -1.13
C ILE A 90 -14.24 0.19 0.13
N PHE A 91 -13.99 -1.06 0.52
CA PHE A 91 -14.63 -1.66 1.70
C PHE A 91 -13.96 -1.25 3.02
N GLY A 92 -12.68 -0.84 3.01
CA GLY A 92 -12.03 -0.15 4.13
C GLY A 92 -12.63 1.22 4.41
N TYR A 93 -13.07 1.93 3.36
CA TYR A 93 -14.05 3.01 3.49
C TYR A 93 -15.43 2.42 3.81
N ARG A 94 -15.60 1.91 5.03
CA ARG A 94 -16.86 1.39 5.55
C ARG A 94 -18.03 2.23 5.02
N VAL A 95 -18.89 1.58 4.25
CA VAL A 95 -20.25 2.04 4.01
C VAL A 95 -20.85 2.33 5.39
N ILE A 96 -20.93 3.62 5.73
CA ILE A 96 -21.69 4.14 6.86
C ILE A 96 -23.17 3.97 6.48
N GLY A 97 -23.65 2.72 6.44
CA GLY A 97 -24.91 2.44 5.76
C GLY A 97 -25.17 0.95 5.57
N ASN A 98 -25.13 0.18 6.66
CA ASN A 98 -26.02 -0.98 6.75
C ASN A 98 -26.40 -1.31 8.20
N THR A 99 -26.79 -0.27 8.95
CA THR A 99 -27.71 -0.43 10.08
C THR A 99 -29.08 0.10 9.64
N LEU A 100 -29.85 -0.74 8.94
CA LEU A 100 -31.31 -0.71 8.83
C LEU A 100 -31.76 -1.78 7.83
N ILE A 101 -31.88 -3.02 8.29
CA ILE A 101 -33.12 -3.84 8.30
C ILE A 101 -32.90 -5.09 9.15
#